data_AF-A0A8J6V4R3-F1
#
_entry.id   AF-A0A8J6V4R3-F1
#
_cell.length_a   1.000
_cell.length_b   1.000
_cell.length_c   1.000
_cell.angle_alpha   90.00
_cell.angle_beta   90.00
_cell.angle_gamma   90.00
#
_symmetry.space_group_name_H-M   'P 1'
#
loop_
_entity.id
_entity.type
_entity.pdbx_description
1 polymer ?
#
loop_
_entity_poly.entity_id
_entity_poly.type
_entity_poly.pdbx_seq_one_letter_code
_entity_poly.pdbx_strand_id
1 'polypeptide(L)'
;MNNNLNSIGSNLTNEQRQQMATANIAVAFDYLDFLLENPEALEEIPDGATVILSTGDSWVDEQNNQIAVQVECAGETIHHVQELVRSA
;
A
#
# COMPACT_ATOMS: atom_id res chain seq x y z
N MET A 1 -1.70 -23.94 5.38
CA MET A 1 -2.69 -22.86 5.47
C MET A 1 -2.76 -22.25 4.07
N ASN A 2 -3.96 -22.15 3.49
CA ASN A 2 -4.14 -21.74 2.10
C ASN A 2 -3.99 -20.23 1.98
N ASN A 3 -2.98 -19.79 1.23
CA ASN A 3 -2.75 -18.39 0.86
C ASN A 3 -3.89 -17.90 -0.02
N ASN A 4 -4.78 -17.09 0.53
CA ASN A 4 -5.94 -16.55 -0.18
C ASN A 4 -5.83 -15.04 -0.44
N LEU A 5 -4.60 -14.53 -0.59
CA LEU A 5 -4.33 -13.20 -1.17
C LEU A 5 -4.95 -13.03 -2.57
N ASN A 6 -5.34 -14.13 -3.21
CA ASN A 6 -6.04 -14.13 -4.48
C ASN A 6 -7.47 -13.58 -4.39
N SER A 7 -8.12 -13.48 -3.21
CA SER A 7 -9.56 -13.21 -3.15
C SER A 7 -9.99 -11.82 -3.65
N ILE A 8 -9.17 -10.77 -3.51
CA ILE A 8 -9.51 -9.43 -4.01
C ILE A 8 -9.08 -9.29 -5.47
N GLY A 9 -7.86 -9.71 -5.81
CA GLY A 9 -7.37 -9.66 -7.20
C GLY A 9 -8.16 -10.51 -8.21
N SER A 10 -8.82 -11.58 -7.76
CA SER A 10 -9.59 -12.51 -8.61
C SER A 10 -10.89 -11.95 -9.15
N ASN A 11 -11.50 -10.95 -8.49
CA ASN A 11 -12.80 -10.41 -8.88
C ASN A 11 -12.74 -9.03 -9.54
N LEU A 12 -11.54 -8.45 -9.66
CA LEU A 12 -11.36 -7.16 -10.33
C LEU A 12 -11.36 -7.32 -11.85
N THR A 13 -11.93 -6.34 -12.54
CA THR A 13 -11.75 -6.20 -13.98
C THR A 13 -10.32 -5.81 -14.33
N ASN A 14 -9.93 -5.92 -15.61
CA ASN A 14 -8.64 -5.44 -16.07
C ASN A 14 -8.47 -3.93 -15.82
N GLU A 15 -9.54 -3.15 -16.02
CA GLU A 15 -9.55 -1.70 -15.81
C GLU A 15 -9.32 -1.34 -14.34
N GLN A 16 -10.00 -2.05 -13.43
CA GLN A 16 -9.81 -1.87 -11.98
C GLN A 16 -8.41 -2.24 -11.52
N ARG A 17 -7.85 -3.35 -12.03
CA ARG A 17 -6.44 -3.71 -11.76
C ARG A 17 -5.48 -2.63 -12.26
N GLN A 18 -5.72 -2.10 -13.45
CA GLN A 18 -4.89 -1.03 -14.01
C GLN A 18 -5.00 0.25 -13.19
N GLN A 19 -6.20 0.63 -12.75
CA GLN A 19 -6.42 1.79 -11.87
C GLN A 19 -5.65 1.65 -10.56
N MET A 20 -5.79 0.51 -9.87
CA MET A 20 -5.04 0.24 -8.64
C MET A 20 -3.53 0.29 -8.86
N ALA A 21 -3.03 -0.37 -9.91
CA ALA A 21 -1.61 -0.39 -10.21
C ALA A 21 -1.08 1.02 -10.49
N THR A 22 -1.78 1.81 -11.31
CA THR A 22 -1.36 3.19 -11.64
C THR A 22 -1.34 4.08 -10.38
N ALA A 23 -2.38 4.04 -9.55
CA ALA A 23 -2.45 4.85 -8.34
C ALA A 23 -1.39 4.44 -7.30
N ASN A 24 -1.25 3.14 -7.03
CA ASN A 24 -0.28 2.64 -6.04
C ASN A 24 1.17 2.86 -6.47
N ILE A 25 1.49 2.66 -7.75
CA ILE A 25 2.86 2.89 -8.26
C ILE A 25 3.23 4.37 -8.13
N ALA A 26 2.31 5.28 -8.43
CA ALA A 26 2.58 6.72 -8.34
C ALA A 26 2.98 7.13 -6.91
N VAL A 27 2.17 6.76 -5.91
CA VAL A 27 2.49 7.10 -4.51
C VAL A 27 3.65 6.30 -3.94
N ALA A 28 3.92 5.10 -4.46
CA ALA A 28 5.10 4.33 -4.06
C ALA A 28 6.39 5.03 -4.48
N PHE A 29 6.46 5.60 -5.69
CA PHE A 29 7.61 6.40 -6.09
C PHE A 29 7.78 7.65 -5.24
N ASP A 30 6.68 8.36 -4.97
CA ASP A 30 6.72 9.54 -4.08
C ASP A 30 7.23 9.18 -2.68
N TYR A 31 6.84 8.03 -2.15
CA TYR A 31 7.30 7.57 -0.84
C TYR A 31 8.76 7.14 -0.86
N LEU A 32 9.20 6.47 -1.93
CA LEU A 32 10.62 6.12 -2.10
C LEU A 32 11.49 7.38 -2.16
N ASP A 33 11.06 8.41 -2.88
CA ASP A 33 11.76 9.70 -2.92
C ASP A 33 11.83 10.33 -1.52
N PHE A 34 10.73 10.33 -0.77
CA PHE A 34 10.71 10.78 0.63
C PHE A 34 11.71 10.00 1.51
N LEU A 35 11.77 8.68 1.39
CA LEU A 35 12.69 7.85 2.17
C LEU A 35 14.16 8.06 1.79
N LEU A 36 14.44 8.38 0.52
CA LEU A 36 15.79 8.74 0.07
C LEU A 36 16.25 10.08 0.67
N GLU A 37 15.32 11.02 0.86
CA GLU A 37 15.58 12.32 1.49
C GLU A 37 15.60 12.25 3.02
N ASN A 38 14.88 11.29 3.62
CA ASN A 38 14.69 11.11 5.07
C ASN A 38 15.01 9.67 5.48
N PRO A 39 16.29 9.24 5.43
CA PRO A 39 16.67 7.85 5.63
C PRO A 39 16.33 7.31 7.03
N GLU A 40 16.21 8.17 8.04
CA GLU A 40 15.79 7.80 9.39
C GLU A 40 14.34 7.27 9.43
N ALA A 41 13.49 7.68 8.50
CA ALA A 41 12.11 7.18 8.43
C ALA A 41 12.06 5.70 8.03
N LEU A 42 13.13 5.14 7.45
CA LEU A 42 13.24 3.70 7.19
C LEU A 42 13.25 2.89 8.50
N GLU A 43 13.77 3.44 9.60
CA GLU A 43 13.82 2.75 10.90
C GLU A 43 12.42 2.58 11.51
N GLU A 44 11.45 3.38 11.07
CA GLU A 44 10.05 3.29 11.51
C GLU A 44 9.26 2.19 10.77
N ILE A 45 9.81 1.66 9.67
CA ILE A 45 9.21 0.59 8.89
C ILE A 45 9.66 -0.76 9.45
N PRO A 46 8.75 -1.59 9.99
CA PRO A 46 9.13 -2.91 10.49
C PRO A 46 9.66 -3.80 9.37
N ASP A 47 10.67 -4.62 9.67
CA ASP A 47 11.24 -5.57 8.73
C ASP A 47 10.16 -6.49 8.13
N GLY A 48 10.10 -6.52 6.80
CA GLY A 48 9.14 -7.34 6.06
C GLY A 48 7.70 -6.83 6.10
N ALA A 49 7.44 -5.61 6.61
CA ALA A 49 6.11 -5.04 6.59
C ALA A 49 5.60 -4.79 5.16
N THR A 50 4.31 -5.04 4.94
CA THR A 50 3.60 -4.51 3.77
C THR A 50 3.25 -3.06 4.04
N VAL A 51 3.72 -2.16 3.17
CA VAL A 51 3.46 -0.72 3.28
C VAL A 51 2.17 -0.37 2.55
N ILE A 52 1.25 0.30 3.25
CA ILE A 52 -0.02 0.76 2.69
C ILE A 52 0.00 2.29 2.64
N LEU A 53 -0.06 2.82 1.43
CA LEU A 53 -0.01 4.25 1.12
C LEU A 53 -1.41 4.75 0.73
N SER A 54 -1.78 5.94 1.19
CA SER A 54 -2.94 6.66 0.69
C SER A 54 -2.68 7.14 -0.74
N THR A 55 -3.52 6.78 -1.70
CA THR A 55 -3.38 7.20 -3.10
C THR A 55 -4.18 8.45 -3.44
N GLY A 56 -5.09 8.87 -2.55
CA GLY A 56 -6.03 9.98 -2.81
C GLY A 56 -7.20 9.59 -3.74
N ASP A 57 -7.23 8.34 -4.19
CA ASP A 57 -8.37 7.75 -4.89
C ASP A 57 -9.13 6.89 -3.88
N SER A 58 -10.27 7.39 -3.41
CA SER A 58 -11.06 6.74 -2.35
C SER A 58 -11.43 5.29 -2.64
N TRP A 59 -11.60 4.92 -3.92
CA TRP A 59 -11.93 3.55 -4.26
C TRP A 59 -10.69 2.66 -4.18
N VAL A 60 -9.54 3.13 -4.67
CA VAL A 60 -8.26 2.40 -4.54
C VAL A 60 -7.86 2.27 -3.07
N ASP A 61 -8.01 3.34 -2.28
CA ASP A 61 -7.72 3.34 -0.84
C ASP A 61 -8.58 2.32 -0.09
N GLU A 62 -9.87 2.19 -0.44
CA GLU A 62 -10.74 1.15 0.10
C GLU A 62 -10.24 -0.26 -0.27
N GLN A 63 -9.81 -0.49 -1.51
CA GLN A 63 -9.26 -1.79 -1.91
C GLN A 63 -7.94 -2.10 -1.18
N ASN A 64 -7.06 -1.11 -1.03
CA ASN A 64 -5.81 -1.24 -0.28
C ASN A 64 -6.07 -1.56 1.19
N ASN A 65 -7.07 -0.94 1.81
CA ASN A 65 -7.48 -1.26 3.19
C ASN A 65 -8.00 -2.70 3.31
N GLN A 66 -8.75 -3.19 2.32
CA GLN A 66 -9.18 -4.59 2.31
C GLN A 66 -8.00 -5.56 2.18
N ILE A 67 -6.97 -5.20 1.40
CA ILE A 67 -5.71 -5.96 1.33
C ILE A 67 -4.99 -5.93 2.69
N ALA A 68 -4.89 -4.76 3.33
CA ALA A 68 -4.26 -4.60 4.63
C ALA A 68 -4.88 -5.54 5.68
N VAL A 69 -6.21 -5.58 5.76
CA VAL A 69 -6.95 -6.49 6.66
C VAL A 69 -6.63 -7.96 6.38
N GLN A 70 -6.45 -8.36 5.11
CA GLN A 70 -6.11 -9.74 4.77
C GLN A 70 -4.68 -10.11 5.19
N VAL A 71 -3.73 -9.20 5.01
CA VAL A 71 -2.34 -9.37 5.43
C VAL A 71 -2.26 -9.47 6.96
N GLU A 72 -2.97 -8.62 7.69
CA GLU A 72 -3.07 -8.72 9.15
C GLU A 72 -3.69 -10.06 9.59
N CYS A 73 -4.76 -10.51 8.93
CA CYS A 73 -5.39 -11.80 9.22
C CYS A 73 -4.47 -13.00 8.91
N ALA A 74 -3.50 -12.84 8.00
CA ALA A 74 -2.47 -13.83 7.73
C ALA A 74 -1.35 -13.83 8.79
N GLY A 75 -1.37 -12.88 9.73
CA GLY A 75 -0.36 -12.70 10.77
C GLY A 75 0.88 -11.94 10.30
N GLU A 76 0.78 -11.24 9.16
CA GLU A 76 1.83 -10.40 8.61
C GLU A 76 1.71 -8.95 9.13
N THR A 77 2.80 -8.19 9.03
CA THR A 77 2.87 -6.82 9.55
C THR A 77 2.44 -5.81 8.49
N ILE A 78 1.57 -4.87 8.86
CA ILE A 78 1.25 -3.69 8.06
C ILE A 78 1.93 -2.44 8.62
N HIS A 79 2.45 -1.60 7.72
CA HIS A 79 2.87 -0.23 8.02
C HIS A 79 2.02 0.75 7.21
N HIS A 80 1.16 1.49 7.89
CA HIS A 80 0.34 2.53 7.27
C HIS A 80 1.09 3.85 7.22
N VAL A 81 1.18 4.43 6.04
CA VAL A 81 1.78 5.75 5.83
C VAL A 81 0.64 6.75 5.63
N GLN A 82 0.56 7.74 6.51
CA GLN A 82 -0.38 8.85 6.33
C GLN A 82 0.04 9.69 5.12
N GLU A 83 -0.92 10.42 4.53
CA GLU A 83 -0.70 11.26 3.36
C GLU A 83 0.61 12.04 3.46
N LEU A 84 1.49 11.85 2.47
CA LEU A 84 2.79 12.51 2.42
C LEU A 84 2.55 14.01 2.28
N VAL A 85 2.64 14.73 3.40
CA VAL A 85 2.64 16.18 3.38
C VAL A 85 3.95 16.60 2.74
N ARG A 86 3.95 16.81 1.42
CA ARG A 86 5.05 17.49 0.74
C ARG A 86 5.14 18.88 1.35
N SER A 87 6.13 19.09 2.21
CA SER A 87 6.52 20.45 2.61
C SER A 87 6.92 21.20 1.35
N ALA A 88 6.16 22.26 1.06
CA ALA A 88 6.28 23.11 -0.12
C ALA A 88 7.59 23.91 -0.20
#